data_AF-A0A6A3X449-F1
#
_entry.id   AF-A0A6A3X449-F1
#
_cell.length_a   1.000
_cell.length_b   1.000
_cell.length_c   1.000
_cell.angle_alpha   90.00
_cell.angle_beta   90.00
_cell.angle_gamma   90.00
#
_symmetry.space_group_name_H-M   'P 1'
#
loop_
_entity.id
_entity.type
_entity.pdbx_description
1 polymer ?
#
loop_
_entity_poly.entity_id
_entity_poly.type
_entity_poly.pdbx_seq_one_letter_code
_entity_poly.pdbx_strand_id
1 'polypeptide(L)'
;MSEEAKTQMQEVEDSAWVSRWLVEDYGTQTNSESSSSKDALTPEGKKPKPFHILSDVVSGILRPRFSDECPQRIRSIGLACCQHDPARRPTAAQVVRMLEGAD
;
A
#
# COMPACT_ATOMS: atom_id res chain seq x y z
N MET A 1 3.54 34.50 2.16
CA MET A 1 3.89 33.08 2.44
C MET A 1 4.19 32.39 1.12
N SER A 2 5.42 32.43 0.56
CA SER A 2 5.76 31.47 -0.53
C SER A 2 7.22 31.41 -1.03
N GLU A 3 8.23 31.99 -0.37
CA GLU A 3 9.62 31.88 -0.88
C GLU A 3 10.54 31.04 0.00
N GLU A 4 10.46 31.13 1.33
CA GLU A 4 11.31 30.32 2.22
C GLU A 4 11.07 28.82 2.13
N ALA A 5 9.84 28.39 1.78
CA ALA A 5 9.53 26.98 1.58
C ALA A 5 10.20 26.39 0.33
N LYS A 6 10.51 27.22 -0.67
CA LYS A 6 11.13 26.77 -1.92
C LYS A 6 12.65 26.59 -1.76
N THR A 7 13.27 27.34 -0.84
CA THR A 7 14.72 27.26 -0.58
C THR A 7 15.16 25.96 0.11
N GLN A 8 14.21 25.20 0.68
CA GLN A 8 14.47 23.95 1.38
C GLN A 8 14.14 22.70 0.56
N MET A 9 13.70 22.86 -0.70
CA MET A 9 13.45 21.73 -1.58
C MET A 9 14.75 21.34 -2.26
N GLN A 10 15.34 20.23 -1.83
CA GLN A 10 16.48 19.64 -2.53
C GLN A 10 15.96 18.94 -3.78
N GLU A 11 16.51 19.31 -4.94
CA GLU A 11 16.30 18.56 -6.17
C GLU A 11 16.94 17.18 -6.00
N VAL A 12 16.09 16.15 -6.01
CA VAL A 12 16.51 14.76 -5.87
C VAL A 12 16.65 14.22 -7.28
N GLU A 13 17.88 14.08 -7.75
CA GLU A 13 18.18 13.32 -8.96
C GLU A 13 17.68 11.89 -8.75
N ASP A 14 16.84 11.42 -9.67
CA ASP A 14 16.35 10.05 -9.67
C ASP A 14 17.54 9.10 -9.58
N SER A 15 17.53 8.22 -8.59
CA SER A 15 18.65 7.30 -8.42
C SER A 15 18.69 6.41 -9.66
N ALA A 16 19.81 6.37 -10.39
CA ALA A 16 19.93 5.60 -11.63
C ALA A 16 19.52 4.12 -11.46
N TRP A 17 19.64 3.57 -10.24
CA TRP A 17 19.16 2.24 -9.90
C TRP A 17 17.61 2.14 -9.83
N VAL A 18 16.89 3.18 -9.39
CA VAL A 18 15.41 3.21 -9.34
C VAL A 18 14.84 3.22 -10.74
N SER A 19 15.38 4.04 -11.65
CA SER A 19 14.96 4.07 -13.05
C SER A 19 15.27 2.75 -13.77
N ARG A 20 16.42 2.13 -13.46
CA ARG A 20 16.77 0.81 -13.97
C ARG A 20 15.80 -0.25 -13.46
N TRP A 21 15.53 -0.27 -12.16
CA TRP A 21 14.62 -1.20 -11.50
C TRP A 21 13.19 -1.07 -12.04
N LEU A 22 12.70 0.16 -12.25
CA LEU A 22 11.39 0.39 -12.86
C LEU A 22 11.28 -0.19 -14.28
N VAL A 23 12.35 -0.08 -15.09
CA VAL A 23 12.35 -0.64 -16.45
C VAL A 23 12.50 -2.16 -16.45
N GLU A 24 13.40 -2.70 -15.61
CA GLU A 24 13.76 -4.12 -15.61
C GLU A 24 12.72 -4.99 -14.87
N ASP A 25 12.25 -4.56 -13.68
CA ASP A 25 11.40 -5.38 -12.80
C ASP A 25 9.91 -5.00 -12.87
N TYR A 26 9.58 -3.72 -13.04
CA TYR A 26 8.16 -3.29 -13.06
C TYR A 26 7.52 -3.45 -14.44
N GLY A 27 8.28 -3.22 -15.52
CA GLY A 27 7.79 -3.32 -16.91
C GLY A 27 7.44 -4.74 -17.38
N THR A 28 7.99 -5.77 -16.73
CA THR A 28 7.84 -7.18 -17.13
C THR A 28 6.71 -7.91 -16.42
N GLN A 29 6.14 -7.35 -15.34
CA GLN A 29 5.11 -8.00 -14.52
C GLN A 29 3.67 -7.89 -15.05
N THR A 30 3.46 -7.50 -16.31
CA THR A 30 2.12 -7.54 -16.93
C THR A 30 1.83 -8.84 -17.68
N ASN A 31 2.74 -9.82 -17.69
CA ASN A 31 2.49 -11.10 -18.30
C ASN A 31 2.93 -12.29 -17.42
N SER A 32 1.93 -12.87 -16.75
CA SER A 32 1.88 -14.28 -16.36
C SER A 32 2.97 -14.81 -15.42
N GLU A 33 2.75 -14.66 -14.12
CA GLU A 33 2.45 -15.76 -13.20
C GLU A 33 2.06 -15.17 -11.85
N SER A 34 0.97 -15.68 -11.30
CA SER A 34 0.22 -15.10 -10.20
C SER A 34 1.05 -15.02 -8.91
N SER A 35 1.50 -13.82 -8.56
CA SER A 35 1.32 -13.38 -7.18
C SER A 35 -0.17 -13.55 -6.89
N SER A 36 -0.50 -14.61 -6.15
CA SER A 36 -1.86 -14.89 -5.73
C SER A 36 -2.25 -13.83 -4.71
N SER A 37 -2.59 -12.64 -5.20
CA SER A 37 -3.35 -11.65 -4.45
C SER A 37 -4.74 -12.24 -4.26
N LYS A 38 -4.88 -13.15 -3.28
CA LYS A 38 -6.14 -13.79 -2.88
C LYS A 38 -7.21 -12.76 -2.51
N ASP A 39 -6.78 -11.54 -2.23
CA ASP A 39 -7.61 -10.46 -1.71
C ASP A 39 -8.49 -9.81 -2.78
N ALA A 40 -8.16 -9.93 -4.06
CA ALA A 40 -8.91 -9.31 -5.16
C ALA A 40 -9.36 -10.36 -6.17
N LEU A 41 -10.20 -11.30 -5.76
CA LEU A 41 -10.91 -12.20 -6.66
C LEU A 41 -12.40 -11.86 -6.63
N THR A 42 -13.05 -11.87 -7.79
CA THR A 42 -14.51 -11.81 -7.85
C THR A 42 -15.10 -13.08 -7.21
N PRO A 43 -16.40 -13.11 -6.87
CA PRO A 43 -17.05 -14.31 -6.36
C PRO A 43 -16.88 -15.54 -7.27
N GLU A 44 -16.66 -15.32 -8.58
CA GLU A 44 -16.39 -16.37 -9.56
C GLU A 44 -14.91 -16.77 -9.67
N GLY A 45 -14.05 -16.29 -8.77
CA GLY A 45 -12.62 -16.62 -8.73
C GLY A 45 -11.79 -15.99 -9.83
N LYS A 46 -12.34 -15.00 -10.57
CA LYS A 46 -11.63 -14.30 -11.65
C LYS A 46 -10.95 -13.04 -11.12
N LYS A 47 -9.87 -12.63 -11.78
CA LYS A 47 -9.24 -11.33 -11.52
C LYS A 47 -10.23 -10.22 -11.92
N PRO A 48 -10.63 -9.33 -11.00
CA PRO A 48 -11.50 -8.20 -11.31
C PRO A 48 -10.79 -7.25 -12.27
N LYS A 49 -11.57 -6.60 -13.12
CA LYS A 49 -11.05 -5.51 -13.95
C LYS A 49 -10.52 -4.40 -13.04
N PRO A 50 -9.45 -3.67 -13.40
CA PRO A 50 -8.88 -2.62 -12.56
C PRO A 50 -9.91 -1.60 -12.03
N PHE A 51 -10.89 -1.24 -12.87
CA PHE A 51 -11.97 -0.33 -12.47
C PHE A 51 -12.84 -0.87 -11.31
N HIS A 52 -13.12 -2.18 -11.28
CA HIS A 52 -13.90 -2.79 -10.20
C HIS A 52 -13.11 -2.76 -8.89
N ILE A 53 -11.80 -3.01 -8.92
CA ILE A 53 -10.93 -2.89 -7.74
C ILE A 53 -11.02 -1.48 -7.15
N LEU A 54 -10.90 -0.46 -8.00
CA LEU A 54 -11.00 0.94 -7.56
C LEU A 54 -12.38 1.23 -6.94
N SER A 55 -13.46 0.80 -7.59
CA SER A 55 -14.83 0.96 -7.09
C SER A 55 -15.03 0.28 -5.73
N ASP A 56 -14.54 -0.94 -5.58
CA ASP A 56 -14.71 -1.72 -4.35
C ASP A 56 -13.86 -1.17 -3.20
N VAL A 57 -12.66 -0.63 -3.49
CA VAL A 57 -11.83 0.06 -2.48
C VAL A 57 -12.49 1.37 -2.03
N VAL A 58 -13.01 2.15 -2.96
CA VAL A 58 -13.67 3.44 -2.69
C VAL A 58 -15.01 3.24 -1.97
N SER A 59 -15.72 2.15 -2.21
CA SER A 59 -16.93 1.80 -1.45
C SER A 59 -16.64 1.10 -0.11
N GLY A 60 -15.38 0.75 0.16
CA GLY A 60 -14.97 0.03 1.36
C GLY A 60 -15.29 -1.47 1.35
N ILE A 61 -15.81 -2.01 0.24
CA ILE A 61 -16.09 -3.43 0.05
C ILE A 61 -14.78 -4.23 0.02
N LEU A 62 -13.78 -3.72 -0.71
CA LEU A 62 -12.47 -4.38 -0.86
C LEU A 62 -11.46 -3.80 0.12
N ARG A 63 -10.92 -4.69 0.97
CA ARG A 63 -9.98 -4.37 2.04
C ARG A 63 -8.95 -5.50 2.19
N PRO A 64 -7.69 -5.21 2.54
CA PRO A 64 -6.70 -6.26 2.79
C PRO A 64 -7.18 -7.17 3.91
N ARG A 65 -7.03 -8.48 3.71
CA ARG A 65 -7.25 -9.48 4.74
C ARG A 65 -5.91 -10.07 5.12
N PHE A 66 -5.74 -10.30 6.41
CA PHE A 66 -4.56 -10.97 6.94
C PHE A 66 -4.91 -12.44 7.18
N SER A 67 -3.93 -13.32 6.99
CA SER A 67 -4.10 -14.73 7.32
C SER A 67 -4.27 -14.91 8.84
N ASP A 68 -4.84 -16.04 9.25
CA ASP A 68 -5.08 -16.31 10.67
C ASP A 68 -3.77 -16.57 11.44
N GLU A 69 -2.71 -16.93 10.73
CA GLU A 69 -1.34 -17.09 11.22
C GLU A 69 -0.60 -15.75 11.39
N CYS A 70 -1.19 -14.64 10.94
CA CYS A 70 -0.58 -13.32 11.09
C CYS A 70 -0.49 -12.94 12.58
N PRO A 71 0.70 -12.55 13.09
CA PRO A 71 0.84 -12.08 14.46
C PRO A 71 -0.14 -10.94 14.76
N GLN A 72 -0.87 -11.04 15.87
CA GLN A 72 -1.98 -10.11 16.16
C GLN A 72 -1.56 -8.65 16.11
N ARG A 73 -0.36 -8.32 16.59
CA ARG A 73 0.19 -6.96 16.51
C ARG A 73 0.29 -6.46 15.06
N ILE A 74 0.85 -7.27 14.17
CA ILE A 74 1.02 -6.91 12.75
C ILE A 74 -0.33 -6.77 12.06
N ARG A 75 -1.26 -7.70 12.36
CA ARG A 75 -2.65 -7.62 11.87
C ARG A 75 -3.33 -6.32 12.31
N SER A 76 -3.21 -5.93 13.58
CA SER A 76 -3.78 -4.69 14.09
C SER A 76 -3.18 -3.45 13.43
N ILE A 77 -1.85 -3.41 13.25
CA ILE A 77 -1.16 -2.33 12.54
C ILE A 77 -1.66 -2.23 11.09
N GLY A 78 -1.71 -3.37 10.38
CA GLY A 78 -2.19 -3.42 9.01
C GLY A 78 -3.63 -2.93 8.87
N LEU A 79 -4.53 -3.37 9.74
CA LEU A 79 -5.93 -2.90 9.77
C LEU A 79 -6.05 -1.39 10.07
N ALA A 80 -5.18 -0.85 10.94
CA ALA A 80 -5.13 0.57 11.26
C ALA A 80 -4.61 1.40 10.08
N CYS A 81 -3.51 0.99 9.45
CA CYS A 81 -2.96 1.64 8.27
C CYS A 81 -3.96 1.68 7.11
N CYS A 82 -4.70 0.59 6.93
CA CYS A 82 -5.62 0.51 5.82
C CYS A 82 -6.90 1.32 6.04
N GLN A 83 -7.25 1.86 7.23
CA GLN A 83 -8.57 2.45 7.54
C GLN A 83 -9.22 3.24 6.39
N HIS A 84 -10.51 2.99 6.16
CA HIS A 84 -11.25 3.62 5.06
C HIS A 84 -11.23 5.15 5.20
N ASP A 85 -11.56 5.64 6.40
CA ASP A 85 -11.38 7.04 6.80
C ASP A 85 -9.88 7.39 6.89
N PRO A 86 -9.39 8.35 6.07
CA PRO A 86 -8.00 8.80 6.11
C PRO A 86 -7.59 9.41 7.46
N ALA A 87 -8.51 10.07 8.16
CA ALA A 87 -8.20 10.74 9.44
C ALA A 87 -7.90 9.75 10.56
N ARG A 88 -8.30 8.49 10.41
CA ARG A 88 -8.08 7.41 11.38
C ARG A 88 -6.79 6.63 11.14
N ARG A 89 -6.08 6.89 10.04
CA ARG A 89 -4.83 6.19 9.73
C ARG A 89 -3.71 6.69 10.64
N PRO A 90 -2.88 5.79 11.20
CA PRO A 90 -1.73 6.21 11.99
C PRO A 90 -0.68 6.88 11.11
N THR A 91 0.07 7.79 11.70
CA THR A 91 1.30 8.33 11.12
C THR A 91 2.41 7.26 11.14
N ALA A 92 3.42 7.40 10.30
CA ALA A 92 4.57 6.50 10.32
C ALA A 92 5.22 6.41 11.71
N ALA A 93 5.32 7.53 12.43
CA ALA A 93 5.85 7.55 13.80
C ALA A 93 4.98 6.77 14.79
N GLN A 94 3.65 6.80 14.63
CA GLN A 94 2.74 5.96 15.42
C GLN A 94 2.93 4.48 15.09
N VAL A 95 3.08 4.13 13.81
CA VAL A 95 3.33 2.74 13.38
C VAL A 95 4.61 2.18 13.97
N VAL A 96 5.70 2.96 14.01
CA VAL A 96 6.97 2.53 14.65
C VAL A 96 6.74 2.20 16.13
N ARG A 97 6.04 3.04 16.89
CA ARG A 97 5.72 2.74 18.30
C ARG A 97 4.89 1.47 18.47
N MET A 98 3.88 1.28 17.60
CA MET A 98 3.07 0.06 17.59
C MET A 98 3.91 -1.19 17.31
N LEU A 99 4.93 -1.08 16.44
CA LEU A 99 5.86 -2.18 16.13
C LEU A 99 6.76 -2.50 17.32
N GLU A 100 7.37 -1.48 17.93
CA GLU A 100 8.26 -1.58 19.10
C GLU A 100 7.54 -2.09 20.34
N GLY A 101 6.23 -1.86 20.45
CA GLY A 101 5.41 -2.31 21.58
C GLY A 101 5.41 -1.39 22.78
N ALA A 102 5.81 -0.16 22.57
CA ALA A 102 5.54 0.94 23.46
C ALA A 102 4.16 1.51 23.07
N ASP A 103 3.11 0.96 23.67
CA ASP A 103 1.80 1.65 23.75
C ASP A 103 1.85 2.74 24.82
#